data_AF-A0A2E1U3F9-F1
#
_entry.id   AF-A0A2E1U3F9-F1
#
_cell.length_a   1.000
_cell.length_b   1.000
_cell.length_c   1.000
_cell.angle_alpha   90.00
_cell.angle_beta   90.00
_cell.angle_gamma   90.00
#
_symmetry.space_group_name_H-M   'P 1'
#
loop_
_entity.id
_entity.type
_entity.pdbx_description
1 polymer ?
#
loop_
_entity_poly.entity_id
_entity_poly.type
_entity_poly.pdbx_seq_one_letter_code
_entity_poly.pdbx_strand_id
1 'polypeptide(L)'
;MLLATLFLMASGCVRFHDVEPPVGVAWHTFYEPMESLALRSFMEAGLEEACEWLGSPGWPMMEVKLRRSRKCSAWRHLRIAEDFSLTERVPNTSGDVVIYLGVDEDSDEVWFLLAHEVVHVLNPAVKDWYMEGLASYFAITFCEGRLGSSGGWRTRLEQMEHEPYACSYRMMRDVAEVAPEAVRRMGAFAVVDEVGADWQRIDVDGWLASMSVEERARVLEKMKPYVEQLAVRPVDEVAFTVPEVLGW
;
A
#
# COMPACT_ATOMS: atom_id res chain seq x y z
N MET A 1 15.50 -21.27 15.10
CA MET A 1 14.73 -21.69 13.91
C MET A 1 14.11 -20.43 13.35
N LEU A 2 14.72 -19.82 12.33
CA LEU A 2 14.15 -18.68 11.61
C LEU A 2 12.98 -19.21 10.77
N LEU A 3 11.74 -19.01 11.22
CA LEU A 3 10.61 -19.03 10.31
C LEU A 3 10.76 -17.78 9.44
N ALA A 4 11.22 -17.97 8.21
CA ALA A 4 11.06 -16.98 7.18
C ALA A 4 9.56 -16.84 6.93
N THR A 5 8.95 -15.76 7.42
CA THR A 5 7.63 -15.31 6.98
C THR A 5 7.78 -15.01 5.49
N LEU A 6 7.39 -16.00 4.69
CA LEU A 6 7.27 -15.90 3.25
C LEU A 6 6.21 -14.81 3.03
N PHE A 7 6.67 -13.62 2.66
CA PHE A 7 5.80 -12.60 2.09
C PHE A 7 5.30 -13.16 0.77
N LEU A 8 4.12 -13.79 0.80
CA LEU A 8 3.30 -13.96 -0.39
C LEU A 8 2.73 -12.57 -0.75
N MET A 9 3.61 -11.68 -1.21
CA MET A 9 3.23 -10.56 -2.07
C MET A 9 3.41 -10.97 -3.55
N ALA A 10 3.30 -12.28 -3.81
CA ALA A 10 3.35 -12.92 -5.12
C ALA A 10 2.19 -13.92 -5.21
N SER A 11 0.97 -13.42 -5.10
CA SER A 11 -0.26 -14.11 -5.51
C SER A 11 -1.46 -13.29 -5.10
N GLY A 12 -2.29 -12.94 -6.07
CA GLY A 12 -3.50 -12.17 -5.88
C GLY A 12 -3.30 -10.81 -5.19
N CYS A 13 -3.76 -9.75 -5.85
CA CYS A 13 -5.05 -9.26 -5.36
C CYS A 13 -5.92 -10.48 -5.18
N VAL A 14 -5.99 -10.98 -3.94
CA VAL A 14 -6.48 -12.30 -3.56
C VAL A 14 -7.48 -12.79 -4.61
N ARG A 15 -7.04 -13.67 -5.52
CA ARG A 15 -8.03 -14.47 -6.23
C ARG A 15 -8.63 -15.29 -5.13
N PHE A 16 -9.77 -14.85 -4.62
CA PHE A 16 -10.60 -15.60 -3.70
C PHE A 16 -10.90 -16.91 -4.41
N HIS A 17 -10.05 -17.91 -4.16
CA HIS A 17 -10.16 -19.18 -4.84
C HIS A 17 -11.47 -19.82 -4.37
N ASP A 18 -12.39 -19.91 -5.34
CA ASP A 18 -13.60 -20.74 -5.40
C ASP A 18 -14.89 -20.30 -4.71
N VAL A 19 -15.00 -19.13 -4.06
CA VAL A 19 -16.31 -18.71 -3.50
C VAL A 19 -16.46 -17.19 -3.43
N GLU A 20 -17.44 -16.63 -4.15
CA GLU A 20 -18.01 -15.32 -3.81
C GLU A 20 -18.53 -15.38 -2.36
N PRO A 21 -18.50 -14.27 -1.59
CA PRO A 21 -19.10 -14.27 -0.27
C PRO A 21 -20.58 -14.65 -0.41
N PRO A 22 -21.20 -15.33 0.57
CA PRO A 22 -22.64 -15.54 0.54
C PRO A 22 -23.35 -14.21 0.30
N VAL A 23 -24.41 -14.23 -0.52
CA VAL A 23 -25.11 -13.01 -0.92
C VAL A 23 -25.45 -12.15 0.31
N GLY A 24 -24.98 -10.90 0.30
CA GLY A 24 -25.20 -9.93 1.38
C GLY A 24 -24.19 -9.99 2.53
N VAL A 25 -23.15 -10.82 2.46
CA VAL A 25 -22.09 -10.89 3.46
C VAL A 25 -20.86 -10.11 2.96
N ALA A 26 -20.39 -9.15 3.75
CA ALA A 26 -19.18 -8.40 3.42
C ALA A 26 -17.92 -9.21 3.78
N TRP A 27 -16.88 -9.15 2.94
CA TRP A 27 -15.62 -9.89 3.09
C TRP A 27 -15.02 -9.76 4.50
N HIS A 28 -15.01 -8.55 5.06
CA HIS A 28 -14.43 -8.29 6.37
C HIS A 28 -15.08 -9.06 7.53
N THR A 29 -16.30 -9.57 7.35
CA THR A 29 -17.00 -10.37 8.38
C THR A 29 -16.45 -11.78 8.51
N PHE A 30 -15.65 -12.25 7.54
CA PHE A 30 -14.96 -13.53 7.65
C PHE A 30 -13.75 -13.47 8.57
N TYR A 31 -13.25 -12.28 8.86
CA TYR A 31 -11.98 -12.05 9.53
C TYR A 31 -12.15 -11.50 10.95
N GLU A 32 -11.21 -11.84 11.83
CA GLU A 32 -11.25 -11.51 13.25
C GLU A 32 -11.13 -9.98 13.46
N PRO A 33 -12.03 -9.33 14.24
CA PRO A 33 -11.90 -7.91 14.58
C PRO A 33 -10.67 -7.65 15.44
N MET A 34 -10.02 -6.50 15.24
CA MET A 34 -8.95 -6.02 16.10
C MET A 34 -9.44 -4.78 16.85
N GLU A 35 -9.78 -4.94 18.13
CA GLU A 35 -10.36 -3.88 18.98
C GLU A 35 -9.32 -3.16 19.86
N SER A 36 -8.04 -3.30 19.53
CA SER A 36 -6.94 -2.66 20.28
C SER A 36 -7.01 -1.15 20.20
N LEU A 37 -7.15 -0.49 21.36
CA LEU A 37 -7.09 0.96 21.47
C LEU A 37 -5.74 1.52 21.00
N ALA A 38 -4.65 0.79 21.19
CA ALA A 38 -3.32 1.23 20.78
C ALA A 38 -3.20 1.26 19.25
N LEU A 39 -3.67 0.21 18.56
CA LEU A 39 -3.71 0.17 17.10
C LEU A 39 -4.63 1.25 16.54
N ARG A 40 -5.82 1.45 17.14
CA ARG A 40 -6.75 2.51 16.72
C ARG A 40 -6.13 3.90 16.83
N SER A 41 -5.54 4.25 17.98
CA SER A 41 -4.88 5.54 18.17
C SER A 41 -3.68 5.73 17.23
N PHE A 42 -2.94 4.66 16.93
CA PHE A 42 -1.82 4.72 15.98
C PHE A 42 -2.30 4.93 14.54
N MET A 43 -3.36 4.21 14.13
CA MET A 43 -4.00 4.36 12.83
C MET A 43 -4.54 5.79 12.63
N GLU A 44 -5.27 6.33 13.61
CA GLU A 44 -5.82 7.69 13.55
C GLU A 44 -4.73 8.74 13.39
N ALA A 45 -3.63 8.61 14.15
CA ALA A 45 -2.49 9.52 14.02
C ALA A 45 -1.77 9.37 12.67
N GLY A 46 -1.63 8.14 12.16
CA GLY A 46 -1.05 7.90 10.85
C GLY A 46 -1.91 8.48 9.74
N LEU A 47 -3.24 8.37 9.86
CA LEU A 47 -4.18 8.89 8.89
C LEU A 47 -4.19 10.42 8.88
N GLU A 48 -4.09 11.06 10.05
CA GLU A 48 -3.93 12.51 10.17
C GLU A 48 -2.66 12.97 9.45
N GLU A 49 -1.51 12.36 9.75
CA GLU A 49 -0.23 12.72 9.13
C GLU A 49 -0.21 12.41 7.61
N ALA A 50 -0.80 11.29 7.18
CA ALA A 50 -0.96 10.96 5.77
C ALA A 50 -1.86 11.97 5.05
N CYS A 51 -2.95 12.44 5.68
CA CYS A 51 -3.81 13.47 5.12
C CYS A 51 -3.11 14.83 4.99
N GLU A 52 -2.32 15.22 5.99
CA GLU A 52 -1.51 16.43 5.94
C GLU A 52 -0.45 16.35 4.84
N TRP A 53 0.12 15.17 4.63
CA TRP A 53 1.21 14.97 3.69
C TRP A 53 0.74 14.78 2.25
N LEU A 54 -0.23 13.91 2.01
CA LEU A 54 -0.67 13.46 0.67
C LEU A 54 -2.02 14.05 0.24
N GLY A 55 -2.67 14.80 1.13
CA GLY A 55 -4.00 15.33 0.93
C GLY A 55 -5.10 14.41 1.48
N SER A 56 -6.32 14.96 1.55
CA SER A 56 -7.47 14.24 2.09
C SER A 56 -8.06 13.24 1.08
N PRO A 57 -8.74 12.18 1.55
CA PRO A 57 -9.47 11.28 0.67
C PRO A 57 -10.48 12.06 -0.19
N GLY A 58 -10.52 11.79 -1.50
CA GLY A 58 -11.48 12.41 -2.43
C GLY A 58 -12.93 11.93 -2.27
N TRP A 59 -13.26 11.28 -1.16
CA TRP A 59 -14.51 10.56 -0.92
C TRP A 59 -14.85 10.61 0.58
N PRO A 60 -16.14 10.56 0.96
CA PRO A 60 -16.53 10.55 2.36
C PRO A 60 -16.11 9.22 2.99
N MET A 61 -15.24 9.28 3.99
CA MET A 61 -14.86 8.15 4.83
C MET A 61 -15.64 8.22 6.14
N MET A 62 -16.35 7.14 6.47
CA MET A 62 -17.22 7.10 7.65
C MET A 62 -16.57 6.38 8.83
N GLU A 63 -15.99 5.21 8.57
CA GLU A 63 -15.34 4.39 9.58
C GLU A 63 -14.17 3.62 8.94
N VAL A 64 -13.05 3.50 9.66
CA VAL A 64 -11.97 2.57 9.35
C VAL A 64 -11.98 1.45 10.37
N LYS A 65 -12.21 0.23 9.90
CA LYS A 65 -12.26 -0.99 10.72
C LYS A 65 -10.93 -1.72 10.62
N LEU A 66 -10.44 -2.24 11.75
CA LEU A 66 -9.26 -3.08 11.77
C LEU A 66 -9.65 -4.56 11.86
N ARG A 67 -9.04 -5.38 11.03
CA ARG A 67 -9.21 -6.83 10.98
C ARG A 67 -7.86 -7.51 11.02
N ARG A 68 -7.76 -8.56 11.79
CA ARG A 68 -6.70 -9.55 11.60
C ARG A 68 -7.13 -10.39 10.42
N SER A 69 -6.31 -10.56 9.39
CA SER A 69 -6.60 -11.45 8.24
C SER A 69 -6.52 -12.94 8.61
N ARG A 70 -7.10 -13.30 9.76
CA ARG A 70 -7.32 -14.66 10.23
C ARG A 70 -8.82 -14.90 10.24
N LYS A 71 -9.24 -16.05 9.72
CA LYS A 71 -10.65 -16.42 9.61
C LYS A 71 -11.24 -16.66 11.00
N CYS A 72 -12.40 -16.06 11.24
CA CYS A 72 -13.24 -16.41 12.38
C CYS A 72 -13.57 -17.91 12.35
N SER A 73 -13.78 -18.51 13.53
CA SER A 73 -14.09 -19.94 13.68
C SER A 73 -15.21 -20.45 12.78
N ALA A 74 -16.26 -19.64 12.58
CA ALA A 74 -17.40 -19.95 11.71
C ALA A 74 -17.01 -20.17 10.24
N TRP A 75 -15.92 -19.55 9.77
CA TRP A 75 -15.55 -19.48 8.35
C TRP A 75 -14.27 -20.26 8.01
N ARG A 76 -13.65 -20.93 8.99
CA ARG A 76 -12.39 -21.70 8.79
C ARG A 76 -12.47 -22.77 7.70
N HIS A 77 -13.66 -23.22 7.36
CA HIS A 77 -13.90 -24.20 6.30
C HIS A 77 -13.77 -23.61 4.89
N LEU A 78 -13.81 -22.28 4.73
CA LEU A 78 -13.67 -21.61 3.45
C LEU A 78 -12.20 -21.54 3.01
N ARG A 79 -11.97 -21.71 1.71
CA ARG A 79 -10.64 -21.63 1.07
C ARG A 79 -10.28 -20.21 0.65
N ILE A 80 -10.39 -19.29 1.60
CA ILE A 80 -10.03 -17.88 1.41
C ILE A 80 -8.71 -17.60 2.12
N ALA A 81 -7.96 -16.61 1.61
CA ALA A 81 -6.62 -16.27 2.08
C ALA A 81 -6.62 -15.86 3.55
N GLU A 82 -5.48 -16.03 4.21
CA GLU A 82 -5.19 -15.56 5.56
C GLU A 82 -3.78 -14.95 5.57
N ASP A 83 -3.46 -14.20 6.62
CA ASP A 83 -2.12 -13.63 6.87
C ASP A 83 -1.65 -12.64 5.80
N PHE A 84 -2.59 -11.97 5.13
CA PHE A 84 -2.34 -10.85 4.22
C PHE A 84 -2.58 -9.49 4.89
N SER A 85 -1.93 -8.44 4.38
CA SER A 85 -2.28 -7.05 4.69
C SER A 85 -2.90 -6.39 3.45
N LEU A 86 -3.97 -5.62 3.66
CA LEU A 86 -4.73 -4.98 2.58
C LEU A 86 -5.67 -3.91 3.14
N THR A 87 -5.83 -2.81 2.42
CA THR A 87 -6.95 -1.87 2.61
C THR A 87 -8.05 -2.09 1.57
N GLU A 88 -9.28 -2.29 2.04
CA GLU A 88 -10.47 -2.49 1.22
C GLU A 88 -11.50 -1.39 1.48
N ARG A 89 -12.07 -0.84 0.41
CA ARG A 89 -13.34 -0.10 0.49
C ARG A 89 -14.49 -1.09 0.49
N VAL A 90 -15.36 -1.03 1.51
CA VAL A 90 -16.52 -1.93 1.57
C VAL A 90 -17.58 -1.51 0.53
N PRO A 91 -17.92 -2.38 -0.44
CA PRO A 91 -18.92 -2.05 -1.46
C PRO A 91 -20.29 -1.73 -0.85
N ASN A 92 -21.05 -0.83 -1.49
CA ASN A 92 -22.43 -0.48 -1.12
C ASN A 92 -22.61 0.06 0.31
N THR A 93 -21.54 0.57 0.93
CA THR A 93 -21.60 1.31 2.19
C THR A 93 -21.46 2.82 1.95
N SER A 94 -21.74 3.61 2.97
CA SER A 94 -21.58 5.07 2.95
C SER A 94 -20.11 5.54 2.93
N GLY A 95 -19.13 4.64 2.85
CA GLY A 95 -17.70 4.97 2.89
C GLY A 95 -16.92 4.23 3.97
N ASP A 96 -17.31 2.99 4.30
CA ASP A 96 -16.56 2.18 5.25
C ASP A 96 -15.28 1.64 4.59
N VAL A 97 -14.18 1.70 5.34
CA VAL A 97 -12.89 1.14 4.97
C VAL A 97 -12.51 0.04 5.95
N VAL A 98 -11.84 -1.00 5.46
CA VAL A 98 -11.31 -2.07 6.30
C VAL A 98 -9.83 -2.21 6.01
N ILE A 99 -9.01 -2.13 7.06
CA ILE A 99 -7.60 -2.51 7.03
C ILE A 99 -7.50 -3.94 7.58
N TYR A 100 -6.98 -4.84 6.76
CA TYR A 100 -6.59 -6.18 7.15
C TYR A 100 -5.10 -6.20 7.50
N LEU A 101 -4.74 -6.87 8.60
CA LEU A 101 -3.36 -7.06 9.02
C LEU A 101 -2.98 -8.54 9.01
N GLY A 102 -1.86 -8.84 8.36
CA GLY A 102 -1.28 -10.18 8.21
C GLY A 102 -0.66 -10.78 9.48
N VAL A 103 -0.57 -9.99 10.55
CA VAL A 103 0.11 -10.35 11.80
C VAL A 103 -0.75 -10.00 13.01
N ASP A 104 -0.48 -10.70 14.11
CA ASP A 104 -1.18 -10.48 15.38
C ASP A 104 -0.77 -9.13 16.01
N GLU A 105 -1.60 -8.59 16.91
CA GLU A 105 -1.41 -7.26 17.51
C GLU A 105 -0.16 -7.13 18.40
N ASP A 106 0.39 -8.25 18.84
CA ASP A 106 1.61 -8.34 19.64
C ASP A 106 2.88 -8.51 18.80
N SER A 107 2.75 -8.56 17.46
CA SER A 107 3.90 -8.63 16.56
C SER A 107 4.56 -7.27 16.40
N ASP A 108 5.90 -7.23 16.45
CA ASP A 108 6.68 -6.02 16.16
C ASP A 108 6.44 -5.47 14.75
N GLU A 109 6.00 -6.33 13.81
CA GLU A 109 5.72 -5.95 12.42
C GLU A 109 4.38 -5.21 12.26
N VAL A 110 3.48 -5.27 13.26
CA VAL A 110 2.10 -4.77 13.14
C VAL A 110 2.06 -3.26 12.88
N TRP A 111 2.98 -2.51 13.47
CA TRP A 111 3.01 -1.04 13.39
C TRP A 111 3.37 -0.56 11.99
N PHE A 112 4.37 -1.18 11.37
CA PHE A 112 4.76 -0.87 10.00
C PHE A 112 3.63 -1.22 9.03
N LEU A 113 3.07 -2.42 9.15
CA LEU A 113 1.97 -2.86 8.27
C LEU A 113 0.75 -1.96 8.41
N LEU A 114 0.38 -1.57 9.63
CA LEU A 114 -0.71 -0.63 9.85
C LEU A 114 -0.40 0.75 9.26
N ALA A 115 0.81 1.29 9.44
CA ALA A 115 1.18 2.57 8.86
C ALA A 115 1.19 2.54 7.31
N HIS A 116 1.60 1.42 6.72
CA HIS A 116 1.55 1.20 5.27
C HIS A 116 0.11 1.23 4.76
N GLU A 117 -0.76 0.41 5.33
CA GLU A 117 -2.15 0.29 4.89
C GLU A 117 -2.96 1.57 5.14
N VAL A 118 -2.57 2.40 6.11
CA VAL A 118 -3.17 3.72 6.35
C VAL A 118 -3.04 4.65 5.13
N VAL A 119 -1.95 4.59 4.37
CA VAL A 119 -1.81 5.42 3.15
C VAL A 119 -2.84 5.00 2.10
N HIS A 120 -3.08 3.70 1.97
CA HIS A 120 -4.09 3.15 1.06
C HIS A 120 -5.52 3.54 1.45
N VAL A 121 -5.77 3.99 2.68
CA VAL A 121 -7.09 4.53 3.07
C VAL A 121 -7.45 5.79 2.27
N LEU A 122 -6.46 6.60 1.89
CA LEU A 122 -6.69 7.82 1.11
C LEU A 122 -7.29 7.49 -0.27
N ASN A 123 -6.83 6.41 -0.89
CA ASN A 123 -7.39 5.89 -2.13
C ASN A 123 -7.18 4.36 -2.26
N PRO A 124 -8.11 3.53 -1.76
CA PRO A 124 -7.95 2.07 -1.76
C PRO A 124 -7.98 1.41 -3.14
N ALA A 125 -8.32 2.19 -4.18
CA ALA A 125 -8.39 1.70 -5.55
C ALA A 125 -7.02 1.73 -6.25
N VAL A 126 -6.05 2.52 -5.77
CA VAL A 126 -4.74 2.64 -6.42
C VAL A 126 -3.87 1.43 -6.07
N LYS A 127 -3.50 0.65 -7.10
CA LYS A 127 -2.70 -0.57 -6.94
C LYS A 127 -1.56 -0.60 -7.94
N ASP A 128 -0.51 0.15 -7.64
CA ASP A 128 0.70 0.17 -8.46
C ASP A 128 1.98 0.29 -7.62
N TRP A 129 3.13 0.04 -8.25
CA TRP A 129 4.41 0.10 -7.54
C TRP A 129 4.75 1.50 -7.04
N TYR A 130 4.21 2.58 -7.62
CA TYR A 130 4.44 3.93 -7.12
C TYR A 130 3.77 4.13 -5.76
N MET A 131 2.52 3.72 -5.63
CA MET A 131 1.77 3.79 -4.38
C MET A 131 2.32 2.84 -3.33
N GLU A 132 2.69 1.60 -3.69
CA GLU A 132 3.30 0.67 -2.72
C GLU A 132 4.63 1.20 -2.16
N GLY A 133 5.45 1.81 -3.02
CA GLY A 133 6.69 2.46 -2.60
C GLY A 133 6.44 3.67 -1.70
N LEU A 134 5.42 4.47 -2.03
CA LEU A 134 5.04 5.66 -1.27
C LEU A 134 4.52 5.31 0.13
N ALA A 135 3.63 4.31 0.20
CA ALA A 135 3.08 3.79 1.44
C ALA A 135 4.18 3.17 2.33
N SER A 136 5.13 2.45 1.74
CA SER A 136 6.29 1.91 2.47
C SER A 136 7.18 3.01 3.02
N TYR A 137 7.47 4.04 2.21
CA TYR A 137 8.28 5.18 2.65
C TYR A 137 7.62 5.91 3.82
N PHE A 138 6.32 6.20 3.72
CA PHE A 138 5.54 6.77 4.80
C PHE A 138 5.61 5.92 6.07
N ALA A 139 5.38 4.61 5.95
CA ALA A 139 5.36 3.70 7.08
C ALA A 139 6.70 3.69 7.83
N ILE A 140 7.82 3.69 7.09
CA ILE A 140 9.16 3.81 7.69
C ILE A 140 9.30 5.14 8.43
N THR A 141 8.99 6.27 7.79
CA THR A 141 9.19 7.60 8.40
C THR A 141 8.30 7.82 9.60
N PHE A 142 7.03 7.39 9.51
CA PHE A 142 6.04 7.52 10.56
C PHE A 142 6.40 6.67 11.78
N CYS A 143 6.70 5.38 11.57
CA CYS A 143 7.10 4.48 12.66
C CYS A 143 8.38 4.96 13.34
N GLU A 144 9.40 5.39 12.58
CA GLU A 144 10.65 5.86 13.19
C GLU A 144 10.49 7.20 13.90
N GLY A 145 9.69 8.12 13.36
CA GLY A 145 9.39 9.39 14.01
C GLY A 145 8.62 9.21 15.33
N ARG A 146 7.71 8.22 15.39
CA ARG A 146 6.78 8.06 16.52
C ARG A 146 7.23 7.00 17.54
N LEU A 147 7.82 5.91 17.08
CA LEU A 147 8.24 4.76 17.90
C LEU A 147 9.77 4.67 18.05
N GLY A 148 10.54 5.47 17.31
CA GLY A 148 12.01 5.40 17.28
C GLY A 148 12.57 4.21 16.50
N SER A 149 11.70 3.37 15.90
CA SER A 149 12.08 2.19 15.13
C SER A 149 10.96 1.79 14.17
N SER A 150 11.34 1.25 13.02
CA SER A 150 10.45 0.59 12.05
C SER A 150 10.44 -0.94 12.21
N GLY A 151 10.85 -1.48 13.37
CA GLY A 151 10.83 -2.94 13.61
C GLY A 151 11.76 -3.75 12.69
N GLY A 152 12.81 -3.11 12.15
CA GLY A 152 13.74 -3.74 11.19
C GLY A 152 13.30 -3.65 9.72
N TRP A 153 12.11 -3.08 9.45
CA TRP A 153 11.59 -2.93 8.09
C TRP A 153 12.46 -2.08 7.19
N ARG A 154 13.04 -0.98 7.69
CA ARG A 154 14.01 -0.19 6.92
C ARG A 154 15.14 -1.09 6.45
N THR A 155 15.82 -1.78 7.36
CA THR A 155 16.93 -2.69 7.02
C THR A 155 16.53 -3.73 5.99
N ARG A 156 15.34 -4.33 6.13
CA ARG A 156 14.81 -5.32 5.18
C ARG A 156 14.65 -4.73 3.77
N LEU A 157 13.98 -3.59 3.65
CA LEU A 157 13.72 -2.93 2.37
C LEU A 157 15.00 -2.37 1.73
N GLU A 158 16.02 -2.00 2.52
CA GLU A 158 17.33 -1.59 2.01
C GLU A 158 18.15 -2.77 1.47
N GLN A 159 18.03 -3.95 2.07
CA GLN A 159 18.90 -5.10 1.77
C GLN A 159 18.32 -6.05 0.70
N MET A 160 17.02 -6.01 0.45
CA MET A 160 16.37 -6.85 -0.56
C MET A 160 16.52 -6.23 -1.95
N GLU A 161 17.71 -6.38 -2.56
CA GLU A 161 18.05 -5.73 -3.83
C GLU A 161 17.09 -6.12 -4.95
N HIS A 162 16.78 -7.41 -5.10
CA HIS A 162 15.97 -7.93 -6.22
C HIS A 162 14.47 -8.06 -5.95
N GLU A 163 13.97 -7.59 -4.81
CA GLU A 163 12.56 -7.71 -4.44
C GLU A 163 11.78 -6.46 -4.91
N PRO A 164 10.63 -6.61 -5.60
CA PRO A 164 9.87 -5.49 -6.16
C PRO A 164 9.46 -4.40 -5.19
N TYR A 165 8.96 -4.80 -4.03
CA TYR A 165 8.44 -3.90 -3.03
C TYR A 165 9.58 -3.10 -2.35
N ALA A 166 10.71 -3.75 -2.12
CA ALA A 166 11.93 -3.11 -1.69
C ALA A 166 12.47 -2.14 -2.75
N CYS A 167 12.38 -2.48 -4.03
CA CYS A 167 12.74 -1.60 -5.14
C CYS A 167 11.83 -0.36 -5.21
N SER A 168 10.51 -0.51 -5.09
CA SER A 168 9.57 0.61 -5.10
C SER A 168 9.75 1.53 -3.89
N TYR A 169 9.98 0.99 -2.69
CA TYR A 169 10.31 1.79 -1.51
C TYR A 169 11.57 2.63 -1.73
N ARG A 170 12.67 2.03 -2.22
CA ARG A 170 13.93 2.77 -2.46
C ARG A 170 13.74 3.85 -3.53
N MET A 171 12.97 3.57 -4.58
CA MET A 171 12.59 4.56 -5.58
C MET A 171 11.89 5.76 -4.94
N MET A 172 10.82 5.52 -4.16
CA MET A 172 10.03 6.60 -3.58
C MET A 172 10.76 7.36 -2.48
N ARG A 173 11.62 6.69 -1.70
CA ARG A 173 12.56 7.34 -0.78
C ARG A 173 13.48 8.32 -1.53
N ASP A 174 14.15 7.85 -2.58
CA ASP A 174 15.10 8.68 -3.34
C ASP A 174 14.43 9.85 -4.07
N VAL A 175 13.19 9.66 -4.52
CA VAL A 175 12.36 10.74 -5.09
C VAL A 175 11.98 11.75 -4.00
N ALA A 176 11.55 11.29 -2.83
CA ALA A 176 11.18 12.16 -1.71
C ALA A 176 12.35 13.02 -1.22
N GLU A 177 13.60 12.55 -1.32
CA GLU A 177 14.80 13.33 -1.01
C GLU A 177 15.00 14.54 -1.93
N VAL A 178 14.64 14.42 -3.22
CA VAL A 178 14.94 15.46 -4.23
C VAL A 178 13.73 16.31 -4.61
N ALA A 179 12.52 15.79 -4.43
CA ALA A 179 11.27 16.42 -4.82
C ALA A 179 10.12 16.07 -3.85
N PRO A 180 10.23 16.43 -2.55
CA PRO A 180 9.23 16.09 -1.54
C PRO A 180 7.83 16.64 -1.88
N GLU A 181 7.74 17.86 -2.39
CA GLU A 181 6.45 18.46 -2.78
C GLU A 181 5.80 17.75 -3.98
N ALA A 182 6.61 17.16 -4.88
CA ALA A 182 6.10 16.41 -6.00
C ALA A 182 5.51 15.07 -5.55
N VAL A 183 6.13 14.41 -4.56
CA VAL A 183 5.58 13.21 -3.91
C VAL A 183 4.22 13.49 -3.30
N ARG A 184 4.06 14.62 -2.57
CA ARG A 184 2.79 15.01 -1.94
C ARG A 184 1.62 15.12 -2.91
N ARG A 185 1.89 15.50 -4.16
CA ARG A 185 0.84 15.67 -5.19
C ARG A 185 0.58 14.40 -6.01
N MET A 186 1.37 13.33 -5.83
CA MET A 186 1.29 12.13 -6.67
C MET A 186 -0.12 11.51 -6.65
N GLY A 187 -0.78 11.45 -5.49
CA GLY A 187 -2.14 10.89 -5.37
C GLY A 187 -3.19 11.58 -6.24
N ALA A 188 -2.98 12.84 -6.63
CA ALA A 188 -3.89 13.57 -7.53
C ALA A 188 -3.85 13.08 -8.99
N PHE A 189 -2.89 12.21 -9.33
CA PHE A 189 -2.72 11.63 -10.66
C PHE A 189 -3.24 10.18 -10.73
N ALA A 190 -4.08 9.77 -9.78
CA ALA A 190 -4.76 8.47 -9.87
C ALA A 190 -5.75 8.47 -11.05
N VAL A 191 -5.59 7.50 -11.96
CA VAL A 191 -6.44 7.27 -13.13
C VAL A 191 -6.97 5.84 -13.13
N VAL A 192 -8.11 5.62 -13.78
CA VAL A 192 -8.68 4.27 -13.94
C VAL A 192 -7.68 3.38 -14.69
N ASP A 193 -7.51 2.15 -14.21
CA ASP A 193 -6.76 1.14 -14.94
C ASP A 193 -7.65 0.55 -16.04
N GLU A 194 -7.26 0.71 -17.30
CA GLU A 194 -8.03 0.22 -18.45
C GLU A 194 -8.07 -1.32 -18.51
N VAL A 195 -7.17 -2.01 -17.80
CA VAL A 195 -7.11 -3.48 -17.75
C VAL A 195 -8.01 -4.03 -16.62
N GLY A 196 -8.21 -3.28 -15.53
CA GLY A 196 -9.00 -3.67 -14.37
C GLY A 196 -10.06 -2.62 -14.02
N ALA A 197 -11.32 -2.87 -14.41
CA ALA A 197 -12.41 -1.89 -14.36
C ALA A 197 -12.71 -1.26 -12.98
N ASP A 198 -12.22 -1.87 -11.89
CA ASP A 198 -12.42 -1.39 -10.51
C ASP A 198 -11.16 -0.79 -9.87
N TRP A 199 -10.02 -0.80 -10.56
CA TRP A 199 -8.72 -0.38 -10.01
C TRP A 199 -8.24 0.92 -10.64
N GLN A 200 -7.32 1.57 -9.93
CA GLN A 200 -6.64 2.77 -10.36
C GLN A 200 -5.13 2.54 -10.34
N ARG A 201 -4.43 3.37 -11.10
CA ARG A 201 -2.97 3.48 -11.10
C ARG A 201 -2.58 4.96 -11.15
N ILE A 202 -1.34 5.27 -10.83
CA ILE A 202 -0.77 6.60 -11.00
C ILE A 202 -0.47 6.82 -12.49
N ASP A 203 -1.01 7.90 -13.03
CA ASP A 203 -0.57 8.50 -14.29
C ASP A 203 0.81 9.14 -14.07
N VAL A 204 1.85 8.32 -14.23
CA VAL A 204 3.23 8.73 -13.98
C VAL A 204 3.67 9.83 -14.93
N ASP A 205 3.22 9.81 -16.18
CA ASP A 205 3.58 10.82 -17.17
C ASP A 205 2.88 12.14 -16.89
N GLY A 206 1.60 12.12 -16.52
CA GLY A 206 0.87 13.30 -16.03
C GLY A 206 1.52 13.89 -14.78
N TRP A 207 1.90 13.04 -13.82
CA TRP A 207 2.59 13.46 -12.60
C TRP A 207 3.94 14.13 -12.91
N LEU A 208 4.78 13.51 -13.75
CA LEU A 208 6.05 14.08 -14.21
C LEU A 208 5.87 15.38 -15.01
N ALA A 209 4.83 15.46 -15.85
CA ALA A 209 4.53 16.65 -16.62
C ALA A 209 4.11 17.86 -15.75
N SER A 210 3.60 17.61 -14.55
CA SER A 210 3.21 18.66 -13.59
C SER A 210 4.40 19.37 -12.92
N MET A 211 5.61 18.83 -13.04
CA MET A 211 6.84 19.34 -12.42
C MET A 211 7.52 20.40 -13.30
N SER A 212 8.37 21.23 -12.70
CA SER A 212 9.30 22.07 -13.48
C SER A 212 10.29 21.20 -14.26
N VAL A 213 10.93 21.74 -15.29
CA VAL A 213 11.93 21.00 -16.09
C VAL A 213 13.07 20.50 -15.20
N GLU A 214 13.55 21.33 -14.28
CA GLU A 214 14.66 21.02 -13.37
C GLU A 214 14.27 20.02 -12.28
N GLU A 215 13.03 20.11 -11.76
CA GLU A 215 12.50 19.13 -10.81
C GLU A 215 12.31 17.77 -11.48
N ARG A 216 11.66 17.73 -12.65
CA ARG A 216 11.46 16.50 -13.44
C ARG A 216 12.78 15.82 -13.77
N ALA A 217 13.80 16.58 -14.16
CA ALA A 217 15.12 16.00 -14.48
C ALA A 217 15.74 15.27 -13.28
N ARG A 218 15.68 15.87 -12.08
CA ARG A 218 16.19 15.26 -10.84
C ARG A 218 15.40 14.02 -10.44
N VAL A 219 14.07 14.08 -10.57
CA VAL A 219 13.20 12.94 -10.29
C VAL A 219 13.49 11.78 -11.24
N LEU A 220 13.59 12.04 -12.55
CA LEU A 220 13.91 11.01 -13.54
C LEU A 220 15.28 10.38 -13.31
N GLU A 221 16.29 11.18 -12.96
CA GLU A 221 17.63 10.68 -12.61
C GLU A 221 17.57 9.66 -11.46
N LYS A 222 16.81 9.96 -10.40
CA LYS A 222 16.62 9.07 -9.26
C LYS A 222 15.79 7.83 -9.61
N MET A 223 14.71 8.00 -10.37
CA MET A 223 13.78 6.91 -10.68
C MET A 223 14.35 5.88 -11.65
N LYS A 224 15.13 6.33 -12.64
CA LYS A 224 15.58 5.50 -13.77
C LYS A 224 16.11 4.10 -13.37
N PRO A 225 17.08 3.93 -12.45
CA PRO A 225 17.61 2.60 -12.12
C PRO A 225 16.53 1.67 -11.54
N TYR A 226 15.58 2.21 -10.78
CA TYR A 226 14.49 1.42 -10.20
C TYR A 226 13.44 1.04 -11.24
N VAL A 227 13.12 1.96 -12.16
CA VAL A 227 12.21 1.67 -13.28
C VAL A 227 12.81 0.58 -14.17
N GLU A 228 14.12 0.60 -14.44
CA GLU A 228 14.81 -0.44 -15.23
C GLU A 228 14.64 -1.81 -14.58
N GLN A 229 14.76 -1.85 -13.27
CA GLN A 229 14.58 -3.08 -12.49
C GLN A 229 13.13 -3.57 -12.43
N LEU A 230 12.16 -2.68 -12.31
CA LEU A 230 10.73 -3.03 -12.24
C LEU A 230 10.20 -3.45 -13.62
N ALA A 231 10.65 -2.82 -14.71
CA ALA A 231 10.16 -3.05 -16.07
C ALA A 231 10.51 -4.43 -16.65
N VAL A 232 11.62 -5.03 -16.22
CA VAL A 232 12.05 -6.36 -16.71
C VAL A 232 11.31 -7.52 -16.07
N ARG A 233 10.41 -7.24 -15.12
CA ARG A 233 9.67 -8.28 -14.41
C ARG A 233 8.49 -8.79 -15.24
N PRO A 234 8.11 -10.08 -15.09
CA PRO A 234 6.87 -10.58 -15.67
C PRO A 234 5.69 -9.74 -15.17
N VAL A 235 4.62 -9.66 -15.98
CA VAL A 235 3.38 -8.98 -15.61
C VAL A 235 2.93 -9.50 -14.24
N ASP A 236 3.01 -8.60 -13.26
CA ASP A 236 2.54 -8.81 -11.89
C ASP A 236 1.09 -8.35 -11.80
N GLU A 237 0.46 -8.59 -10.66
CA GLU A 237 -0.88 -8.09 -10.38
C GLU A 237 -0.87 -6.65 -9.84
N VAL A 238 0.30 -6.16 -9.44
CA VAL A 238 0.53 -4.75 -9.13
C VAL A 238 0.87 -4.03 -10.43
N ALA A 239 0.09 -3.01 -10.78
CA ALA A 239 0.30 -2.30 -12.03
C ALA A 239 1.66 -1.57 -12.04
N PHE A 240 2.24 -1.44 -13.23
CA PHE A 240 3.44 -0.64 -13.43
C PHE A 240 3.41 0.05 -14.79
N THR A 241 3.64 1.36 -14.77
CA THR A 241 3.76 2.17 -15.99
C THR A 241 5.20 2.66 -16.08
N VAL A 242 5.91 2.30 -17.14
CA VAL A 242 7.21 2.90 -17.45
C VAL A 242 6.96 4.31 -18.01
N PRO A 243 7.58 5.36 -17.46
CA PRO A 243 7.43 6.72 -18.01
C PRO A 243 7.84 6.79 -19.48
N GLU A 244 7.02 7.38 -20.34
CA GLU A 244 7.25 7.48 -21.79
C GLU A 244 8.59 8.18 -22.11
N VAL A 245 8.96 9.16 -21.29
CA VAL A 245 10.21 9.92 -21.43
C VAL A 245 11.48 9.06 -21.31
N LEU A 246 11.38 7.86 -20.73
CA LEU A 246 12.50 6.90 -20.66
C LEU A 246 12.63 6.05 -21.94
N GLY A 247 11.58 5.99 -22.77
CA GLY A 247 11.64 5.52 -24.17
C GLY A 247 11.98 4.05 -24.35
N TRP A 248 11.37 3.14 -23.57
CA TRP A 248 11.58 1.69 -23.68
C TRP A 248 10.49 0.99 -24.46
#